data_AF-A0A067JIX4-F1
#
_entry.id   AF-A0A067JIX4-F1
#
_cell.length_a   1.000
_cell.length_b   1.000
_cell.length_c   1.000
_cell.angle_alpha   90.00
_cell.angle_beta   90.00
_cell.angle_gamma   90.00
#
_symmetry.space_group_name_H-M   'P 1'
#
loop_
_entity.id
_entity.type
_entity.pdbx_description
1 polymer ?
#
loop_
_entity_poly.entity_id
_entity_poly.type
_entity_poly.pdbx_seq_one_letter_code
_entity_poly.pdbx_strand_id
1 'polypeptide(L)'
;MTNYEEKLIKSPEPSLEQLVEGTEFMVGMTQASTESDEFEDFLGIGDEASKIMQEQKAKAWILQSILAAEDTEEAERKVLKMKLAEEEVGATPKEEEDVDADEVIQAIKNTCNECIE
;
A
#
# COMPACT_ATOMS: atom_id res chain seq x y z
N MET A 1 -54.86 -10.11 61.91
CA MET A 1 -54.20 -8.89 61.40
C MET A 1 -52.71 -9.14 61.48
N THR A 2 -52.07 -9.39 60.34
CA THR A 2 -50.68 -9.83 60.26
C THR A 2 -49.73 -8.66 60.51
N ASN A 3 -48.87 -8.77 61.51
CA ASN A 3 -47.78 -7.83 61.78
C ASN A 3 -46.68 -8.05 60.72
N TYR A 4 -46.85 -7.43 59.55
CA TYR A 4 -45.92 -7.42 58.40
C TYR A 4 -45.15 -6.09 58.29
N GLU A 5 -45.26 -5.22 59.28
CA GLU A 5 -44.42 -4.04 59.34
C GLU A 5 -43.14 -4.38 60.12
N GLU A 6 -42.02 -3.88 59.62
CA GLU A 6 -40.76 -3.73 60.36
C GLU A 6 -39.75 -4.88 60.40
N LYS A 7 -39.71 -5.74 59.38
CA LYS A 7 -38.43 -6.32 58.93
C LYS A 7 -37.95 -5.66 57.65
N LEU A 8 -37.99 -4.33 57.61
CA LEU A 8 -37.14 -3.58 56.70
C LEU A 8 -35.71 -3.90 57.15
N ILE A 9 -35.01 -4.71 56.36
CA ILE A 9 -33.62 -5.06 56.58
C ILE A 9 -32.87 -3.73 56.63
N LYS A 10 -32.55 -3.25 57.84
CA LYS A 10 -31.67 -2.09 58.01
C LYS A 10 -30.31 -2.52 57.49
N SER A 11 -30.07 -2.30 56.22
CA SER A 11 -28.73 -2.38 55.66
C SER A 11 -27.88 -1.35 56.41
N PRO A 12 -26.71 -1.72 56.92
CA PRO A 12 -25.77 -0.76 57.47
C PRO A 12 -25.55 0.35 56.44
N GLU A 13 -25.61 1.62 56.85
CA GLU A 13 -25.21 2.71 55.97
C GLU A 13 -23.73 2.49 55.61
N PRO A 14 -23.38 2.48 54.32
CA PRO A 14 -21.99 2.34 53.90
C PRO A 14 -21.18 3.49 54.46
N SER A 15 -19.96 3.21 54.91
CA SER A 15 -19.09 4.28 55.40
C SER A 15 -18.65 5.18 54.23
N LEU A 16 -18.26 6.42 54.55
CA LEU A 16 -17.76 7.37 53.56
C LEU A 16 -16.52 6.79 52.85
N GLU A 17 -15.65 6.08 53.59
CA GLU A 17 -14.46 5.44 53.00
C GLU A 17 -14.84 4.35 51.99
N GLN A 18 -15.86 3.52 52.28
CA GLN A 18 -16.34 2.50 51.35
C GLN A 18 -16.98 3.10 50.10
N LEU A 19 -17.66 4.25 50.25
CA LEU A 19 -18.24 4.96 49.11
C LEU A 19 -17.14 5.54 48.22
N VAL A 20 -16.10 6.14 48.82
CA VAL A 20 -14.96 6.71 48.10
C VAL A 20 -14.16 5.63 47.39
N GLU A 21 -13.87 4.52 48.05
CA GLU A 21 -13.14 3.40 47.45
C GLU A 21 -13.94 2.72 46.33
N GLY A 22 -15.27 2.60 46.49
CA GLY A 22 -16.16 2.15 45.43
C GLY A 22 -16.17 3.10 44.22
N THR A 23 -16.12 4.42 44.45
CA THR A 23 -16.02 5.40 43.36
C THR A 23 -14.64 5.42 42.70
N GLU A 24 -13.56 5.27 43.47
CA GLU A 24 -12.19 5.19 42.94
C GLU A 24 -12.01 3.93 42.09
N PHE A 25 -12.58 2.81 42.52
CA PHE A 25 -12.63 1.58 41.72
C PHE A 25 -13.39 1.75 40.41
N MET A 26 -14.57 2.39 40.44
CA MET A 26 -15.34 2.67 39.22
C MET A 26 -14.61 3.62 38.28
N VAL A 27 -13.95 4.65 38.82
CA VAL A 27 -13.12 5.59 38.05
C VAL A 27 -11.91 4.86 37.45
N GLY A 28 -11.23 4.00 38.20
CA GLY A 28 -10.10 3.21 37.71
C GLY A 28 -10.49 2.28 36.55
N MET A 29 -11.67 1.67 36.61
CA MET A 29 -12.20 0.84 35.52
C MET A 29 -12.59 1.67 34.28
N THR A 30 -13.13 2.88 34.47
CA THR A 30 -13.44 3.77 33.33
C THR A 30 -12.19 4.40 32.72
N GLN A 31 -11.13 4.60 33.50
CA GLN A 31 -9.86 5.14 33.04
C GLN A 31 -9.01 4.10 32.29
N ALA A 32 -9.09 2.82 32.68
CA ALA A 32 -8.50 1.71 31.93
C ALA A 32 -9.13 1.52 30.54
N SER A 33 -10.35 2.04 30.31
CA SER A 33 -10.97 2.07 28.98
C SER A 33 -10.39 3.13 28.04
N THR A 34 -9.39 3.92 28.44
CA THR A 34 -8.70 4.85 27.52
C THR A 34 -7.78 4.15 26.52
N GLU A 35 -7.64 2.83 26.62
CA GLU A 35 -7.04 1.93 25.63
C GLU A 35 -8.01 1.62 24.45
N SER A 36 -9.21 2.23 24.43
CA SER A 36 -10.35 1.81 23.58
C SER A 36 -10.21 2.10 22.09
N ASP A 37 -9.31 2.97 21.65
CA ASP A 37 -9.24 3.36 20.23
C ASP A 37 -8.99 2.15 19.31
N GLU A 38 -8.15 1.19 19.73
CA GLU A 38 -7.85 -0.02 18.94
C GLU A 38 -8.95 -1.10 19.09
N PHE A 39 -9.63 -1.14 20.23
CA PHE A 39 -10.73 -2.07 20.49
C PHE A 39 -12.02 -1.64 19.78
N GLU A 40 -12.27 -0.33 19.67
CA GLU A 40 -13.36 0.25 18.89
C GLU A 40 -13.17 0.04 17.39
N ASP A 41 -11.92 0.11 16.89
CA ASP A 41 -11.61 -0.19 15.49
C ASP A 41 -11.83 -1.70 15.19
N PHE A 42 -11.45 -2.60 16.10
CA PHE A 42 -11.70 -4.05 15.97
C PHE A 42 -13.20 -4.41 15.98
N LEU A 43 -14.01 -3.71 16.79
CA LEU A 43 -15.46 -3.93 16.87
C LEU A 43 -16.24 -3.14 15.80
N GLY A 44 -15.58 -2.30 15.01
CA GLY A 44 -16.22 -1.43 14.02
C GLY A 44 -17.10 -0.34 14.63
N ILE A 45 -16.86 0.00 15.90
CA ILE A 45 -17.58 1.03 16.68
C ILE A 45 -16.85 2.38 16.59
N GLY A 46 -15.63 2.39 16.04
CA GLY A 46 -14.82 3.59 15.89
C GLY A 46 -15.57 4.75 15.23
N ASP A 47 -15.31 5.96 15.71
CA ASP A 47 -15.84 7.21 15.18
C ASP A 47 -15.64 7.30 13.65
N GLU A 48 -16.69 7.72 12.95
CA GLU A 48 -16.70 7.84 11.49
C GLU A 48 -15.60 8.79 10.99
N ALA A 49 -15.24 9.83 11.77
CA ALA A 49 -14.12 10.72 11.45
C ALA A 49 -12.75 10.04 11.60
N SER A 50 -12.55 9.21 12.64
CA SER A 50 -11.33 8.40 12.82
C SER A 50 -11.12 7.42 11.67
N LYS A 51 -12.19 6.75 11.22
CA LYS A 51 -12.14 5.84 10.05
C LYS A 51 -11.75 6.59 8.77
N ILE A 52 -12.36 7.75 8.52
CA ILE A 52 -12.03 8.58 7.36
C ILE A 52 -10.57 9.06 7.43
N MET A 53 -10.07 9.43 8.62
CA MET A 53 -8.69 9.84 8.81
C MET A 53 -7.70 8.70 8.54
N GLN A 54 -7.96 7.50 9.02
CA GLN A 54 -7.13 6.31 8.74
C GLN A 54 -7.15 5.96 7.25
N GLU A 55 -8.30 6.04 6.58
CA GLU A 55 -8.40 5.81 5.15
C GLU A 55 -7.58 6.84 4.34
N GLN A 56 -7.67 8.13 4.71
CA GLN A 56 -6.86 9.18 4.08
C GLN A 56 -5.37 8.97 4.31
N LYS A 57 -4.97 8.56 5.53
CA LYS A 57 -3.59 8.22 5.87
C LYS A 57 -3.07 7.05 5.04
N ALA A 58 -3.88 5.99 4.90
CA ALA A 58 -3.55 4.84 4.06
C ALA A 58 -3.38 5.24 2.59
N LYS A 59 -4.29 6.06 2.04
CA LYS A 59 -4.18 6.59 0.68
C LYS A 59 -2.92 7.42 0.47
N ALA A 60 -2.59 8.31 1.42
CA ALA A 60 -1.38 9.12 1.37
C ALA A 60 -0.11 8.25 1.39
N TRP A 61 -0.09 7.20 2.22
CA TRP A 61 1.02 6.25 2.29
C TRP A 61 1.20 5.47 0.99
N ILE A 62 0.11 5.01 0.39
CA ILE A 62 0.14 4.29 -0.89
C ILE A 62 0.67 5.21 -2.00
N LEU A 63 0.19 6.45 -2.08
CA LEU A 63 0.68 7.43 -3.06
C LEU A 63 2.17 7.72 -2.88
N GLN A 64 2.63 7.88 -1.63
CA GLN A 64 4.05 8.08 -1.33
C GLN A 64 4.89 6.87 -1.77
N SER A 65 4.39 5.65 -1.56
CA SER A 65 5.08 4.42 -1.96
C SER A 65 5.17 4.30 -3.49
N ILE A 66 4.10 4.65 -4.21
CA ILE A 66 4.09 4.65 -5.68
C ILE A 66 5.09 5.65 -6.23
N LEU A 67 5.09 6.89 -5.72
CA LEU A 67 6.04 7.92 -6.16
C LEU A 67 7.49 7.52 -5.89
N ALA A 68 7.78 6.95 -4.71
CA ALA A 68 9.13 6.46 -4.39
C ALA A 68 9.58 5.29 -5.30
N ALA A 69 8.66 4.43 -5.72
CA ALA A 69 8.95 3.34 -6.65
C ALA A 69 9.12 3.83 -8.09
N GLU A 70 8.29 4.76 -8.56
CA GLU A 70 8.35 5.36 -9.90
C GLU A 70 9.68 6.11 -10.12
N ASP A 71 10.14 6.88 -9.12
CA ASP A 71 11.44 7.55 -9.17
C ASP A 71 12.61 6.56 -9.31
N THR A 72 12.47 5.37 -8.73
CA THR A 72 13.49 4.30 -8.81
C THR A 72 13.48 3.63 -10.19
N GLU A 73 12.30 3.30 -10.72
CA GLU A 73 12.17 2.71 -12.06
C GLU A 73 12.67 3.67 -13.16
N GLU A 74 12.36 4.97 -13.06
CA GLU A 74 12.84 5.96 -14.02
C GLU A 74 14.37 6.10 -13.98
N ALA A 75 14.96 6.06 -12.80
CA ALA A 75 16.42 6.07 -12.63
C ALA A 75 17.06 4.82 -13.26
N GLU A 76 16.50 3.64 -13.01
CA GLU A 76 16.98 2.39 -13.60
C GLU A 76 16.86 2.37 -15.12
N ARG A 77 15.75 2.87 -15.67
CA ARG A 77 15.55 3.01 -17.12
C ARG A 77 16.57 3.97 -17.75
N LYS A 78 16.88 5.09 -17.10
CA LYS A 78 17.90 6.04 -17.56
C LYS A 78 19.29 5.39 -17.53
N VAL A 79 19.62 4.63 -16.49
CA VAL A 79 20.90 3.89 -16.40
C VAL A 79 21.00 2.82 -17.48
N LEU A 80 19.94 2.03 -17.72
CA LEU A 80 19.89 1.03 -18.79
C LEU A 80 20.07 1.66 -20.17
N LYS A 81 19.40 2.79 -20.43
CA LYS A 81 19.52 3.51 -21.70
C LYS A 81 20.94 4.07 -21.90
N MET A 82 21.58 4.57 -20.84
CA MET A 82 22.96 5.04 -20.91
C MET A 82 23.93 3.89 -21.18
N LYS A 83 23.76 2.75 -20.50
CA LYS A 83 24.58 1.54 -20.74
C LYS A 83 24.45 1.01 -22.17
N LEU A 84 23.22 0.96 -22.70
CA LEU A 84 22.97 0.50 -24.07
C LEU A 84 23.56 1.48 -25.10
N ALA A 85 23.48 2.79 -24.85
CA ALA A 85 24.14 3.79 -25.68
C ALA A 85 25.69 3.72 -25.59
N GLU A 86 26.24 3.38 -24.43
CA GLU A 86 27.69 3.14 -24.26
C GLU A 86 28.15 1.87 -25.00
N GLU A 87 27.30 0.83 -25.03
CA GLU A 87 27.54 -0.43 -25.76
C GLU A 87 27.49 -0.22 -27.28
N GLU A 88 26.54 0.56 -27.81
CA GLU A 88 26.49 0.91 -29.25
C GLU A 88 27.64 1.82 -29.69
N VAL A 89 28.19 2.67 -28.81
CA VAL A 89 29.38 3.49 -29.13
C VAL A 89 30.67 2.63 -29.17
N GLY A 90 30.69 1.48 -28.49
CA GLY A 90 31.77 0.49 -28.58
C GLY A 90 31.70 -0.43 -29.80
N ALA A 91 30.52 -0.58 -30.41
CA ALA A 91 30.30 -1.37 -31.62
C ALA A 91 30.43 -0.50 -32.87
N THR A 92 31.65 -0.43 -33.40
CA THR A 92 31.92 0.08 -34.75
C THR A 92 31.04 -0.69 -35.77
N PRO A 93 30.37 -0.03 -36.74
CA PRO A 93 29.44 -0.71 -37.63
C PRO A 93 30.22 -1.62 -38.57
N LYS A 94 29.88 -2.90 -38.60
CA LYS A 94 30.44 -3.84 -39.57
C LYS A 94 29.36 -4.20 -40.57
N GLU A 95 29.58 -3.66 -41.77
CA GLU A 95 29.09 -4.15 -43.06
C GLU A 95 27.56 -4.11 -43.25
N GLU A 96 27.07 -2.96 -43.77
CA GLU A 96 26.02 -3.04 -44.79
C GLU A 96 26.62 -3.86 -45.94
N GLU A 97 26.13 -5.09 -46.13
CA GLU A 97 26.39 -5.85 -47.34
C GLU A 97 25.57 -5.19 -48.45
N ASP A 98 26.12 -4.13 -49.02
CA ASP A 98 25.69 -3.57 -50.29
C ASP A 98 25.78 -4.69 -51.32
N VAL A 99 24.66 -5.39 -51.55
CA VAL A 99 24.57 -6.35 -52.65
C VAL A 99 24.83 -5.55 -53.92
N ASP A 100 25.96 -5.84 -54.56
CA ASP A 100 26.42 -5.15 -55.76
C ASP A 100 25.32 -5.18 -56.82
N ALA A 101 24.91 -4.00 -57.27
CA ALA A 101 23.79 -3.86 -58.21
C ALA A 101 24.03 -4.66 -59.50
N ASP A 102 25.29 -4.86 -59.88
CA ASP A 102 25.70 -5.66 -61.03
C ASP A 102 25.43 -7.17 -60.82
N GLU A 103 25.58 -7.69 -59.60
CA GLU A 103 25.22 -9.08 -59.26
C GLU A 103 23.70 -9.32 -59.41
N VAL A 104 22.88 -8.37 -58.95
CA VAL A 104 21.42 -8.43 -59.10
C VAL A 104 21.01 -8.37 -60.59
N ILE A 105 21.64 -7.47 -61.35
CA ILE A 105 21.39 -7.34 -62.79
C ILE A 105 21.81 -8.62 -63.54
N GLN A 106 22.92 -9.25 -63.15
CA GLN A 106 23.40 -10.48 -63.77
C GLN A 106 22.49 -11.68 -63.44
N ALA A 107 22.03 -11.79 -62.18
CA ALA A 107 21.07 -12.80 -61.77
C ALA A 107 19.78 -12.73 -62.61
N ILE A 108 19.23 -11.51 -62.77
CA ILE A 108 18.02 -11.28 -63.57
C ILE A 108 18.25 -11.66 -65.05
N LYS A 109 19.40 -11.27 -65.64
CA LYS A 109 19.73 -11.62 -67.02
C LYS A 109 19.80 -13.14 -67.24
N ASN A 110 20.40 -13.87 -66.30
CA ASN A 110 20.49 -15.33 -66.39
C ASN A 110 19.10 -15.98 -66.36
N THR A 111 18.22 -15.51 -65.47
CA THR A 111 16.83 -16.01 -65.41
C THR A 111 16.05 -15.70 -66.70
N CYS A 112 16.25 -14.52 -67.30
CA CYS A 112 15.59 -14.18 -68.55
C CYS A 112 16.07 -15.02 -69.75
N ASN A 113 17.35 -15.41 -69.79
CA ASN A 113 17.87 -16.27 -70.85
C ASN A 113 17.33 -17.71 -70.75
N GLU A 114 17.17 -18.25 -69.54
CA GLU A 114 16.54 -19.57 -69.33
C GLU A 114 15.07 -19.60 -69.78
N CYS A 115 14.37 -18.46 -69.78
CA CYS A 115 12.99 -18.36 -70.26
C CYS A 115 12.83 -18.31 -71.79
N ILE A 116 13.93 -18.19 -72.54
CA ILE A 116 13.92 -18.00 -74.01
C ILE A 116 14.38 -19.28 -74.75
N GLU A 117 14.90 -20.30 -74.05
CA GLU A 117 15.06 -21.67 -74.57
C GLU A 117 13.78 -22.51 -74.42
#